data_AF-A0A382S7B9-F1
#
_entry.id   AF-A0A382S7B9-F1
#
_cell.length_a   1.000
_cell.length_b   1.000
_cell.length_c   1.000
_cell.angle_alpha   90.00
_cell.angle_beta   90.00
_cell.angle_gamma   90.00
#
_symmetry.space_group_name_H-M   'P 1'
#
loop_
_entity.id
_entity.type
_entity.pdbx_description
1 polymer ?
#
loop_
_entity_poly.entity_id
_entity_poly.type
_entity_poly.pdbx_seq_one_letter_code
_entity_poly.pdbx_strand_id
1 'polypeptide(L)'
;DDTFNADEPQRVEIFFTHDSEELAEKFLPEELDTEKLYLVEFPFEGRFKPLARDAFIRRFNDGAVLLTWVGHGNSSVFAHEHIFVLSEDLKALDNGGRLPFVYAAASQMGVFDDPDEDSVPEALLKWTRGGVIGMVAATRIGFHASNFELARNFHARLFRSGRRNVPVGLALLEAKARTDVNPENVRRYSLFGDPLTRLSVPSLGISLETPDTLKALGVVEVRGAVVGEDGSVQRGFSGQVRVQVFDSVVTRREQRRGERLEYERPVANLFRGTFSVVEGRFAGDFPVPKDITYRGTRGRIGAYAWSDRESAFG
;
A
#
# COMPACT_ATOMS: atom_id res chain seq x y z
N ASP A 1 9.28 7.36 5.06
CA ASP A 1 9.88 7.98 6.26
C ASP A 1 9.56 9.46 6.31
N ASP A 2 9.98 10.16 7.38
CA ASP A 2 10.01 11.63 7.40
C ASP A 2 11.23 12.15 6.63
N THR A 3 11.29 13.47 6.53
CA THR A 3 12.35 14.24 5.90
C THR A 3 13.47 14.60 6.86
N PHE A 4 13.40 14.20 8.14
CA PHE A 4 14.35 14.59 9.18
C PHE A 4 15.00 13.35 9.79
N ASN A 5 16.32 13.31 9.81
CA ASN A 5 17.08 12.30 10.53
C ASN A 5 17.66 12.93 11.80
N ALA A 6 17.28 12.42 12.98
CA ALA A 6 17.79 12.92 14.25
C ALA A 6 19.32 12.72 14.41
N ASP A 7 19.88 11.70 13.75
CA ASP A 7 21.31 11.41 13.78
C ASP A 7 22.10 12.24 12.75
N GLU A 8 21.42 12.70 11.68
CA GLU A 8 21.97 13.60 10.67
C GLU A 8 21.08 14.85 10.47
N PRO A 9 20.95 15.75 11.48
CA PRO A 9 19.96 16.84 11.47
C PRO A 9 20.12 17.87 10.34
N GLN A 10 21.25 17.80 9.63
CA GLN A 10 21.59 18.69 8.52
C GLN A 10 21.08 18.16 7.19
N ARG A 11 20.78 16.85 7.07
CA ARG A 11 20.25 16.23 5.87
C ARG A 11 18.74 16.26 5.87
N VAL A 12 18.17 16.54 4.69
CA VAL A 12 16.74 16.35 4.44
C VAL A 12 16.57 15.09 3.62
N GLU A 13 15.77 14.16 4.13
CA GLU A 13 15.58 12.85 3.51
C GLU A 13 14.29 12.80 2.68
N ILE A 14 14.11 13.75 1.76
CA ILE A 14 12.90 13.79 0.90
C ILE A 14 12.78 12.56 -0.01
N PHE A 15 13.89 11.88 -0.27
CA PHE A 15 13.98 10.76 -1.19
C PHE A 15 13.03 9.62 -0.82
N PHE A 16 12.79 9.32 0.47
CA PHE A 16 11.84 8.28 0.85
C PHE A 16 10.40 8.60 0.42
N THR A 17 10.03 9.88 0.43
CA THR A 17 8.69 10.30 -0.01
C THR A 17 8.59 10.24 -1.54
N HIS A 18 9.59 10.75 -2.25
CA HIS A 18 9.62 10.67 -3.72
C HIS A 18 9.64 9.24 -4.24
N ASP A 19 10.40 8.37 -3.60
CA ASP A 19 10.47 6.95 -3.91
C ASP A 19 9.14 6.24 -3.66
N SER A 20 8.45 6.60 -2.58
CA SER A 20 7.10 6.09 -2.31
C SER A 20 6.09 6.54 -3.38
N GLU A 21 6.19 7.79 -3.84
CA GLU A 21 5.39 8.29 -4.97
C GLU A 21 5.69 7.55 -6.27
N GLU A 22 6.97 7.32 -6.57
CA GLU A 22 7.35 6.55 -7.76
C GLU A 22 6.77 5.14 -7.72
N LEU A 23 6.85 4.44 -6.58
CA LEU A 23 6.25 3.12 -6.43
C LEU A 23 4.74 3.14 -6.65
N ALA A 24 4.05 4.08 -6.00
CA ALA A 24 2.60 4.20 -6.09
C ALA A 24 2.15 4.49 -7.52
N GLU A 25 2.82 5.40 -8.23
CA GLU A 25 2.42 5.82 -9.58
C GLU A 25 2.81 4.82 -10.66
N LYS A 26 4.00 4.22 -10.59
CA LYS A 26 4.56 3.45 -11.72
C LYS A 26 4.48 1.95 -11.52
N PHE A 27 4.43 1.46 -10.28
CA PHE A 27 4.62 0.04 -9.98
C PHE A 27 3.40 -0.64 -9.34
N LEU A 28 2.46 0.12 -8.78
CA LEU A 28 1.16 -0.41 -8.35
C LEU A 28 0.14 -0.33 -9.50
N PRO A 29 -0.78 -1.30 -9.63
CA PRO A 29 -1.95 -1.19 -10.50
C PRO A 29 -2.81 0.00 -10.10
N GLU A 30 -3.32 0.75 -11.08
CA GLU A 30 -4.19 1.92 -10.84
C GLU A 30 -5.52 1.53 -10.22
N GLU A 31 -5.94 0.29 -10.47
CA GLU A 31 -7.17 -0.33 -9.98
C GLU A 31 -7.08 -0.67 -8.48
N LEU A 32 -5.86 -0.74 -7.89
CA LEU A 32 -5.71 -0.95 -6.46
C LEU A 32 -5.93 0.35 -5.67
N ASP A 33 -6.81 0.26 -4.68
CA ASP A 33 -6.97 1.34 -3.71
C ASP A 33 -5.67 1.51 -2.90
N THR A 34 -5.01 2.66 -3.08
CA THR A 34 -3.71 2.95 -2.48
C THR A 34 -3.87 4.02 -1.41
N GLU A 35 -3.49 3.68 -0.19
CA GLU A 35 -3.51 4.58 0.97
C GLU A 35 -2.08 4.97 1.33
N LYS A 36 -1.79 6.27 1.32
CA LYS A 36 -0.46 6.84 1.55
C LYS A 36 -0.38 7.41 2.98
N LEU A 37 0.62 6.98 3.76
CA LEU A 37 0.88 7.49 5.12
C LEU A 37 2.28 8.10 5.15
N TYR A 38 2.38 9.40 4.86
CA TYR A 38 3.65 10.13 4.89
C TYR A 38 3.89 10.76 6.26
N LEU A 39 5.05 10.50 6.87
CA LEU A 39 5.38 11.02 8.20
C LEU A 39 5.52 12.55 8.24
N VAL A 40 5.82 13.17 7.09
CA VAL A 40 5.91 14.63 6.93
C VAL A 40 4.56 15.34 7.14
N GLU A 41 3.43 14.62 7.04
CA GLU A 41 2.09 15.14 7.32
C GLU A 41 1.77 15.22 8.82
N PHE A 42 2.57 14.57 9.67
CA PHE A 42 2.31 14.48 11.10
C PHE A 42 3.28 15.37 11.89
N PRO A 43 2.79 16.10 12.91
CA PRO A 43 3.64 16.94 13.75
C PRO A 43 4.55 16.09 14.64
N PHE A 44 5.68 16.66 15.02
CA PHE A 44 6.54 16.09 16.06
C PHE A 44 5.98 16.39 17.45
N GLU A 45 6.09 15.42 18.35
CA GLU A 45 5.99 15.57 19.79
C GLU A 45 7.33 15.15 20.40
N GLY A 46 8.18 16.13 20.72
CA GLY A 46 9.58 15.89 21.01
C GLY A 46 10.31 15.36 19.76
N ARG A 47 10.81 14.12 19.83
CA ARG A 47 11.46 13.43 18.70
C ARG A 47 10.55 12.40 18.00
N PHE A 48 9.31 12.25 18.46
CA PHE A 48 8.40 11.19 18.02
C PHE A 48 7.22 11.75 17.23
N LYS A 49 6.48 10.87 16.54
CA LYS A 49 5.22 11.21 15.87
C LYS A 49 4.09 10.29 16.33
N PRO A 50 3.53 10.48 17.54
CA PRO A 50 2.52 9.58 18.09
C PRO A 50 1.25 9.51 17.21
N LEU A 51 0.82 10.63 16.60
CA LEU A 51 -0.32 10.61 15.68
C LEU A 51 -0.06 9.77 14.42
N ALA A 52 1.19 9.69 13.96
CA ALA A 52 1.57 8.83 12.83
C ALA A 52 1.63 7.36 13.26
N ARG A 53 2.16 7.06 14.45
CA ARG A 53 2.15 5.72 15.07
C ARG A 53 0.73 5.19 15.22
N ASP A 54 -0.18 5.99 15.78
CA ASP A 54 -1.59 5.63 15.91
C ASP A 54 -2.25 5.38 14.54
N ALA A 55 -1.95 6.23 13.55
CA ALA A 55 -2.46 6.04 12.20
C ALA A 55 -1.92 4.76 11.56
N PHE A 56 -0.64 4.46 11.72
CA PHE A 56 -0.01 3.23 11.24
C PHE A 56 -0.67 1.99 11.85
N ILE A 57 -0.81 1.94 13.18
CA ILE A 57 -1.45 0.82 13.89
C ILE A 57 -2.90 0.63 13.43
N ARG A 58 -3.67 1.72 13.30
CA ARG A 58 -5.04 1.65 12.78
C ARG A 58 -5.08 1.05 11.37
N ARG A 59 -4.25 1.54 10.45
CA ARG A 59 -4.24 1.03 9.06
C ARG A 59 -3.73 -0.41 8.97
N PHE A 60 -2.78 -0.78 9.82
CA PHE A 60 -2.34 -2.18 9.93
C PHE A 60 -3.50 -3.07 10.38
N ASN A 61 -4.30 -2.61 11.35
CA ASN A 61 -5.49 -3.30 11.85
C ASN A 61 -6.65 -3.36 10.83
N ASP A 62 -6.82 -2.34 10.01
CA ASP A 62 -7.77 -2.34 8.88
C ASP A 62 -7.40 -3.43 7.86
N GLY A 63 -6.09 -3.70 7.71
CA GLY A 63 -5.53 -4.71 6.81
C GLY A 63 -5.35 -4.18 5.39
N ALA A 64 -4.43 -4.82 4.66
CA ALA A 64 -4.14 -4.50 3.27
C ALA A 64 -3.72 -5.77 2.52
N VAL A 65 -3.79 -5.76 1.19
CA VAL A 65 -3.20 -6.84 0.38
C VAL A 65 -1.66 -6.77 0.42
N LEU A 66 -1.13 -5.54 0.38
CA LEU A 66 0.29 -5.24 0.41
C LEU A 66 0.52 -3.97 1.23
N LEU A 67 1.50 -4.01 2.14
CA LEU A 67 2.04 -2.84 2.82
C LEU A 67 3.50 -2.69 2.41
N THR A 68 3.84 -1.54 1.83
CA THR A 68 5.22 -1.22 1.47
C THR A 68 5.75 -0.12 2.36
N TRP A 69 6.73 -0.46 3.19
CA TRP A 69 7.45 0.50 4.03
C TRP A 69 8.71 0.99 3.31
N VAL A 70 8.83 2.30 3.14
CA VAL A 70 10.01 2.95 2.53
C VAL A 70 10.57 3.93 3.55
N GLY A 71 11.70 3.59 4.16
CA GLY A 71 12.28 4.36 5.24
C GLY A 71 13.41 3.67 5.97
N HIS A 72 13.77 4.23 7.10
CA HIS A 72 14.63 3.64 8.10
C HIS A 72 13.91 2.55 8.88
N GLY A 73 14.70 1.72 9.54
CA GLY A 73 14.23 0.67 10.42
C GLY A 73 15.39 -0.07 11.06
N ASN A 74 15.06 -0.84 12.09
CA ASN A 74 15.95 -1.82 12.69
C ASN A 74 15.13 -3.05 13.12
N SER A 75 15.72 -3.96 13.90
CA SER A 75 15.10 -5.23 14.29
C SER A 75 13.88 -5.09 15.19
N SER A 76 13.63 -3.91 15.77
CA SER A 76 12.52 -3.66 16.72
C SER A 76 11.73 -2.39 16.46
N VAL A 77 12.17 -1.49 15.56
CA VAL A 77 11.55 -0.18 15.36
C VAL A 77 11.44 0.20 13.88
N PHE A 78 10.29 0.75 13.50
CA PHE A 78 10.08 1.44 12.22
C PHE A 78 10.31 2.94 12.42
N ALA A 79 11.33 3.47 11.71
CA ALA A 79 11.75 4.88 11.74
C ALA A 79 12.20 5.41 13.13
N HIS A 80 13.02 6.48 13.12
CA HIS A 80 13.50 7.13 14.34
C HIS A 80 12.36 7.80 15.14
N GLU A 81 11.26 8.11 14.46
CA GLU A 81 10.04 8.73 14.98
C GLU A 81 9.15 7.76 15.78
N HIS A 82 9.56 6.49 15.90
CA HIS A 82 8.84 5.42 16.60
C HIS A 82 7.44 5.18 16.00
N ILE A 83 7.37 4.87 14.71
CA ILE A 83 6.10 4.61 14.01
C ILE A 83 5.52 3.24 14.36
N PHE A 84 6.39 2.31 14.71
CA PHE A 84 6.04 1.05 15.35
C PHE A 84 7.25 0.58 16.16
N VAL A 85 7.05 0.34 17.45
CA VAL A 85 8.06 -0.18 18.38
C VAL A 85 7.59 -1.55 18.87
N LEU A 86 8.29 -2.61 18.49
CA LEU A 86 7.84 -3.98 18.64
C LEU A 86 7.45 -4.32 20.08
N SER A 87 8.27 -3.95 21.06
CA SER A 87 8.03 -4.20 22.49
C SER A 87 6.83 -3.46 23.08
N GLU A 88 6.39 -2.37 22.44
CA GLU A 88 5.31 -1.52 22.93
C GLU A 88 3.99 -1.75 22.16
N ASP A 89 4.09 -1.92 20.83
CA ASP A 89 2.96 -1.84 19.90
C ASP A 89 2.43 -3.19 19.42
N LEU A 90 3.19 -4.28 19.53
CA LEU A 90 2.75 -5.58 19.03
C LEU A 90 1.38 -5.97 19.58
N LYS A 91 1.15 -5.69 20.88
CA LYS A 91 -0.14 -5.94 21.56
C LYS A 91 -1.32 -5.11 21.03
N ALA A 92 -1.06 -4.02 20.31
CA ALA A 92 -2.08 -3.18 19.70
C ALA A 92 -2.50 -3.72 18.31
N LEU A 93 -1.79 -4.71 17.77
CA LEU A 93 -2.16 -5.37 16.52
C LEU A 93 -3.26 -6.41 16.77
N ASP A 94 -4.37 -6.24 16.06
CA ASP A 94 -5.61 -7.03 16.18
C ASP A 94 -6.30 -7.15 14.82
N ASN A 95 -5.53 -7.21 13.72
CA ASN A 95 -6.05 -7.38 12.36
C ASN A 95 -6.70 -8.74 12.12
N GLY A 96 -6.60 -9.71 13.04
CA GLY A 96 -7.18 -11.04 12.88
C GLY A 96 -6.75 -11.69 11.57
N GLY A 97 -7.70 -12.16 10.75
CA GLY A 97 -7.41 -12.75 9.44
C GLY A 97 -7.01 -11.76 8.33
N ARG A 98 -6.99 -10.44 8.58
CA ARG A 98 -6.64 -9.42 7.58
C ARG A 98 -5.13 -9.19 7.55
N LEU A 99 -4.39 -10.23 7.21
CA LEU A 99 -2.94 -10.28 7.29
C LEU A 99 -2.28 -9.68 6.04
N PRO A 100 -1.66 -8.47 6.11
CA PRO A 100 -0.97 -7.93 4.97
C PRO A 100 0.30 -8.72 4.65
N PHE A 101 0.65 -8.75 3.37
CA PHE A 101 2.02 -9.03 2.97
C PHE A 101 2.82 -7.74 3.08
N VAL A 102 4.00 -7.77 3.71
CA VAL A 102 4.82 -6.57 3.93
C VAL A 102 6.07 -6.61 3.06
N TYR A 103 6.38 -5.51 2.38
CA TYR A 103 7.71 -5.28 1.83
C TYR A 103 8.36 -4.10 2.57
N ALA A 104 9.49 -4.33 3.23
CA ALA A 104 10.23 -3.28 3.91
C ALA A 104 11.49 -2.88 3.13
N ALA A 105 11.45 -1.75 2.43
CA ALA A 105 12.62 -1.10 1.83
C ALA A 105 13.47 -0.38 2.90
N ALA A 106 13.79 -1.09 3.97
CA ALA A 106 14.55 -0.62 5.13
C ALA A 106 15.61 -1.65 5.54
N SER A 107 16.64 -1.19 6.23
CA SER A 107 17.77 -2.00 6.67
C SER A 107 17.46 -2.78 7.96
N GLN A 108 18.12 -3.93 8.15
CA GLN A 108 18.21 -4.66 9.43
C GLN A 108 16.87 -4.95 10.15
N MET A 109 15.75 -5.09 9.43
CA MET A 109 14.46 -5.39 10.08
C MET A 109 14.28 -6.88 10.40
N GLY A 110 14.93 -7.78 9.65
CA GLY A 110 14.78 -9.23 9.78
C GLY A 110 16.03 -9.93 10.30
N VAL A 111 16.60 -9.46 11.42
CA VAL A 111 17.77 -10.09 12.07
C VAL A 111 17.35 -11.36 12.81
N PHE A 112 17.06 -12.43 12.06
CA PHE A 112 16.49 -13.68 12.60
C PHE A 112 17.50 -14.61 13.27
N ASP A 113 18.77 -14.25 13.24
CA ASP A 113 19.85 -15.02 13.84
C ASP A 113 20.32 -14.43 15.17
N ASP A 114 19.57 -13.48 15.73
CA ASP A 114 19.73 -13.02 17.10
C ASP A 114 19.10 -14.07 18.06
N PRO A 115 19.88 -14.69 18.97
CA PRO A 115 19.36 -15.70 19.88
C PRO A 115 18.51 -15.13 21.03
N ASP A 116 18.61 -13.82 21.29
CA ASP A 116 18.04 -13.20 22.48
C ASP A 116 16.70 -12.50 22.18
N GLU A 117 16.47 -12.06 20.94
CA GLU A 117 15.32 -11.23 20.55
C GLU A 117 14.71 -11.67 19.20
N ASP A 118 13.38 -11.68 19.12
CA ASP A 118 12.69 -11.83 17.85
C ASP A 118 12.82 -10.55 17.01
N SER A 119 13.17 -10.70 15.73
CA SER A 119 13.09 -9.59 14.78
C SER A 119 11.65 -9.24 14.41
N VAL A 120 11.41 -8.03 13.89
CA VAL A 120 10.08 -7.58 13.41
C VAL A 120 9.30 -8.67 12.64
N PRO A 121 9.83 -9.27 11.54
CA PRO A 121 9.07 -10.26 10.78
C PRO A 121 8.76 -11.52 11.59
N GLU A 122 9.65 -11.96 12.49
CA GLU A 122 9.42 -13.13 13.33
C GLU A 122 8.28 -12.89 14.32
N ALA A 123 8.35 -11.78 15.04
CA ALA A 123 7.33 -11.43 16.02
C ALA A 123 5.96 -11.20 15.37
N LEU A 124 5.93 -10.55 14.19
CA LEU A 124 4.68 -10.35 13.43
C LEU A 124 4.10 -11.67 12.88
N LEU A 125 4.93 -12.61 12.41
CA LEU A 125 4.45 -13.92 11.94
C LEU A 125 3.95 -14.82 13.09
N LYS A 126 4.55 -14.71 14.27
CA LYS A 126 4.16 -15.48 15.47
C LYS A 126 2.95 -14.90 16.19
N TRP A 127 2.52 -13.67 15.86
CA TRP A 127 1.48 -12.97 16.60
C TRP A 127 0.09 -13.58 16.38
N THR A 128 -0.49 -14.19 17.42
CA THR A 128 -1.72 -14.98 17.27
C THR A 128 -3.00 -14.16 17.09
N ARG A 129 -2.96 -12.83 17.30
CA ARG A 129 -4.12 -11.94 17.14
C ARG A 129 -4.14 -11.24 15.78
N GLY A 130 -3.20 -11.55 14.90
CA GLY A 130 -3.08 -10.91 13.59
C GLY A 130 -1.66 -11.01 13.05
N GLY A 131 -1.02 -9.87 12.79
CA GLY A 131 0.34 -9.82 12.26
C GLY A 131 0.37 -9.78 10.73
N VAL A 132 1.24 -10.57 10.11
CA VAL A 132 1.46 -10.57 8.65
C VAL A 132 1.30 -11.97 8.07
N ILE A 133 0.97 -12.08 6.78
CA ILE A 133 0.99 -13.37 6.07
C ILE A 133 2.41 -13.71 5.57
N GLY A 134 3.23 -12.67 5.41
CA GLY A 134 4.62 -12.77 5.01
C GLY A 134 5.26 -11.39 4.96
N MET A 135 6.59 -11.35 5.02
CA MET A 135 7.35 -10.11 4.98
C MET A 135 8.66 -10.29 4.21
N VAL A 136 9.01 -9.31 3.37
CA VAL A 136 10.35 -9.18 2.78
C VAL A 136 11.11 -8.11 3.53
N ALA A 137 12.24 -8.49 4.14
CA ALA A 137 13.02 -7.61 5.00
C ALA A 137 14.52 -7.88 4.89
N ALA A 138 15.33 -6.84 5.09
CA ALA A 138 16.78 -6.97 5.16
C ALA A 138 17.23 -7.56 6.51
N THR A 139 18.13 -8.53 6.45
CA THR A 139 18.72 -9.23 7.63
C THR A 139 19.90 -8.48 8.25
N ARG A 140 20.43 -7.47 7.56
CA ARG A 140 21.61 -6.70 7.93
C ARG A 140 21.47 -5.25 7.49
N ILE A 141 22.39 -4.40 7.96
CA ILE A 141 22.53 -3.02 7.50
C ILE A 141 22.65 -2.99 5.97
N GLY A 142 22.02 -2.01 5.35
CA GLY A 142 22.00 -1.86 3.90
C GLY A 142 22.00 -0.41 3.46
N PHE A 143 21.84 -0.21 2.16
CA PHE A 143 21.86 1.11 1.55
C PHE A 143 20.55 1.38 0.82
N HIS A 144 19.97 2.55 1.11
CA HIS A 144 18.66 2.98 0.63
C HIS A 144 18.47 2.79 -0.89
N ALA A 145 19.39 3.29 -1.73
CA ALA A 145 19.25 3.20 -3.19
C ALA A 145 19.04 1.75 -3.70
N SER A 146 19.82 0.80 -3.19
CA SER A 146 19.65 -0.62 -3.53
C SER A 146 18.43 -1.29 -2.89
N ASN A 147 18.02 -0.86 -1.68
CA ASN A 147 16.79 -1.32 -1.05
C ASN A 147 15.58 -0.94 -1.90
N PHE A 148 15.57 0.31 -2.37
CA PHE A 148 14.50 0.84 -3.21
C PHE A 148 14.50 0.23 -4.61
N GLU A 149 15.66 0.05 -5.24
CA GLU A 149 15.73 -0.63 -6.54
C GLU A 149 15.22 -2.07 -6.48
N LEU A 150 15.52 -2.80 -5.39
CA LEU A 150 14.93 -4.11 -5.15
C LEU A 150 13.41 -4.02 -4.96
N ALA A 151 12.90 -3.00 -4.27
CA ALA A 151 11.47 -2.78 -4.10
C ALA A 151 10.77 -2.57 -5.46
N ARG A 152 11.29 -1.67 -6.31
CA ARG A 152 10.80 -1.42 -7.67
C ARG A 152 10.77 -2.73 -8.47
N ASN A 153 11.87 -3.46 -8.44
CA ASN A 153 11.97 -4.72 -9.16
C ASN A 153 10.96 -5.75 -8.63
N PHE A 154 10.78 -5.88 -7.31
CA PHE A 154 9.79 -6.77 -6.70
C PHE A 154 8.36 -6.44 -7.12
N HIS A 155 7.95 -5.18 -7.00
CA HIS A 155 6.61 -4.73 -7.39
C HIS A 155 6.36 -4.92 -8.89
N ALA A 156 7.36 -4.64 -9.74
CA ALA A 156 7.27 -4.90 -11.17
C ALA A 156 7.01 -6.39 -11.48
N ARG A 157 7.59 -7.33 -10.72
CA ARG A 157 7.33 -8.76 -10.93
C ARG A 157 5.92 -9.15 -10.53
N LEU A 158 5.42 -8.58 -9.43
CA LEU A 158 4.07 -8.84 -8.94
C LEU A 158 2.99 -8.29 -9.88
N PHE A 159 3.15 -7.06 -10.36
CA PHE A 159 2.04 -6.32 -10.98
C PHE A 159 2.27 -5.91 -12.43
N ARG A 160 3.52 -5.86 -12.89
CA ARG A 160 3.87 -5.38 -14.25
C ARG A 160 4.51 -6.46 -15.12
N SER A 161 4.56 -7.72 -14.67
CA SER A 161 5.17 -8.82 -15.43
C SER A 161 4.27 -9.43 -16.50
N GLY A 162 3.01 -8.98 -16.60
CA GLY A 162 1.99 -9.59 -17.46
C GLY A 162 1.47 -10.94 -16.95
N ARG A 163 1.97 -11.44 -15.82
CA ARG A 163 1.50 -12.66 -15.16
C ARG A 163 0.57 -12.30 -14.01
N ARG A 164 -0.55 -13.01 -13.90
CA ARG A 164 -1.43 -12.92 -12.72
C ARG A 164 -0.94 -13.83 -11.60
N ASN A 165 -1.31 -13.47 -10.37
CA ASN A 165 -1.14 -14.28 -9.17
C ASN A 165 0.32 -14.74 -8.93
N VAL A 166 1.32 -13.93 -9.27
CA VAL A 166 2.74 -14.32 -9.13
C VAL A 166 3.07 -14.65 -7.65
N PRO A 167 3.67 -15.82 -7.34
CA PRO A 167 4.12 -16.13 -5.98
C PRO A 167 5.16 -15.14 -5.50
N VAL A 168 5.04 -14.67 -4.26
CA VAL A 168 5.93 -13.66 -3.68
C VAL A 168 7.40 -14.11 -3.65
N GLY A 169 7.66 -15.41 -3.44
CA GLY A 169 9.01 -15.97 -3.48
C GLY A 169 9.63 -15.91 -4.87
N LEU A 170 8.85 -16.21 -5.92
CA LEU A 170 9.30 -16.10 -7.30
C LEU A 170 9.55 -14.63 -7.68
N ALA A 171 8.66 -13.73 -7.28
CA ALA A 171 8.83 -12.30 -7.50
C ALA A 171 10.11 -11.78 -6.86
N LEU A 172 10.42 -12.18 -5.62
CA LEU A 172 11.66 -11.79 -4.93
C LEU A 172 12.89 -12.39 -5.62
N LEU A 173 12.86 -13.67 -5.99
CA LEU A 173 13.97 -14.33 -6.68
C LEU A 173 14.35 -13.59 -7.98
N GLU A 174 13.35 -13.33 -8.84
CA GLU A 174 13.54 -12.63 -10.10
C GLU A 174 13.91 -11.15 -9.90
N ALA A 175 13.40 -10.50 -8.86
CA ALA A 175 13.79 -9.13 -8.51
C ALA A 175 15.25 -9.06 -8.10
N LYS A 176 15.71 -9.98 -7.24
CA LYS A 176 17.12 -10.08 -6.84
C LYS A 176 18.05 -10.32 -8.03
N ALA A 177 17.64 -11.17 -8.97
CA ALA A 177 18.42 -11.45 -10.18
C ALA A 177 18.50 -10.24 -11.13
N ARG A 178 17.59 -9.27 -11.02
CA ARG A 178 17.60 -8.04 -11.83
C ARG A 178 18.31 -6.88 -11.16
N THR A 179 18.31 -6.81 -9.84
CA THR A 179 18.89 -5.68 -9.12
C THR A 179 20.41 -5.79 -9.10
N ASP A 180 21.05 -5.10 -10.05
CA ASP A 180 22.51 -5.03 -10.16
C ASP A 180 23.13 -3.93 -9.26
N VAL A 181 22.30 -3.05 -8.69
CA VAL A 181 22.74 -2.00 -7.78
C VAL A 181 23.07 -2.60 -6.41
N ASN A 182 24.36 -2.63 -6.06
CA ASN A 182 24.89 -3.22 -4.82
C ASN A 182 24.35 -4.64 -4.54
N PRO A 183 24.77 -5.65 -5.33
CA PRO A 183 24.27 -7.03 -5.22
C PRO A 183 24.51 -7.65 -3.84
N GLU A 184 25.58 -7.25 -3.14
CA GLU A 184 25.84 -7.69 -1.77
C GLU A 184 24.76 -7.21 -0.79
N ASN A 185 24.24 -5.99 -0.98
CA ASN A 185 23.11 -5.52 -0.19
C ASN A 185 21.81 -6.28 -0.53
N VAL A 186 21.57 -6.54 -1.81
CA VAL A 186 20.39 -7.29 -2.29
C VAL A 186 20.35 -8.71 -1.70
N ARG A 187 21.51 -9.36 -1.53
CA ARG A 187 21.61 -10.69 -0.90
C ARG A 187 21.10 -10.72 0.54
N ARG A 188 21.15 -9.59 1.27
CA ARG A 188 20.73 -9.47 2.67
C ARG A 188 19.21 -9.51 2.86
N TYR A 189 18.43 -9.40 1.79
CA TYR A 189 16.98 -9.49 1.88
C TYR A 189 16.49 -10.93 1.98
N SER A 190 15.58 -11.22 2.90
CA SER A 190 14.96 -12.53 3.04
C SER A 190 13.44 -12.40 2.97
N LEU A 191 12.81 -13.47 2.48
CA LEU A 191 11.37 -13.66 2.63
C LEU A 191 11.11 -14.44 3.91
N PHE A 192 10.24 -13.91 4.75
CA PHE A 192 9.71 -14.54 5.95
C PHE A 192 8.26 -14.94 5.65
N GLY A 193 7.93 -16.22 5.83
CA GLY A 193 6.64 -16.80 5.45
C GLY A 193 6.74 -17.76 4.26
N ASP A 194 5.59 -18.13 3.69
CA ASP A 194 5.53 -19.12 2.60
C ASP A 194 5.88 -18.48 1.23
N PRO A 195 6.94 -18.93 0.53
CA PRO A 195 7.32 -18.42 -0.80
C PRO A 195 6.28 -18.68 -1.89
N LEU A 196 5.35 -19.62 -1.69
CA LEU A 196 4.26 -19.92 -2.63
C LEU A 196 3.04 -19.01 -2.43
N THR A 197 3.04 -18.14 -1.41
CA THR A 197 1.98 -17.17 -1.16
C THR A 197 1.73 -16.31 -2.40
N ARG A 198 0.46 -16.16 -2.77
CA ARG A 198 -0.01 -15.29 -3.84
C ARG A 198 -0.86 -14.20 -3.21
N LEU A 199 -0.65 -12.95 -3.60
CA LEU A 199 -1.44 -11.83 -3.09
C LEU A 199 -2.91 -12.02 -3.48
N SER A 200 -3.82 -11.76 -2.53
CA SER A 200 -5.27 -11.93 -2.72
C SER A 200 -5.87 -10.76 -3.53
N VAL A 201 -5.38 -10.57 -4.75
CA VAL A 201 -5.93 -9.63 -5.74
C VAL A 201 -6.97 -10.36 -6.57
N PRO A 202 -8.17 -9.80 -6.79
CA PRO A 202 -9.20 -10.49 -7.57
C PRO A 202 -8.76 -10.79 -9.01
N SER A 203 -9.24 -11.92 -9.55
CA SER A 203 -8.90 -12.34 -10.92
C SER A 203 -9.77 -11.64 -11.98
N LEU A 204 -10.98 -11.23 -11.61
CA LEU A 204 -11.91 -10.54 -12.51
C LEU A 204 -11.72 -9.02 -12.41
N GLY A 205 -12.00 -8.34 -13.53
CA GLY A 205 -11.99 -6.88 -13.62
C GLY A 205 -13.38 -6.29 -13.46
N ILE A 206 -13.46 -4.97 -13.30
CA ILE A 206 -14.69 -4.20 -13.43
C ILE A 206 -14.50 -3.15 -14.52
N SER A 207 -15.47 -3.06 -15.43
CA SER A 207 -15.58 -1.94 -16.36
C SER A 207 -16.63 -0.98 -15.82
N LEU A 208 -16.23 0.27 -15.57
CA LEU A 208 -17.10 1.34 -15.08
C LEU A 208 -17.48 2.29 -16.22
N GLU A 209 -18.76 2.63 -16.27
CA GLU A 209 -19.30 3.73 -17.06
C GLU A 209 -19.57 4.90 -16.11
N THR A 210 -18.73 5.93 -16.17
CA THR A 210 -18.77 7.09 -15.27
C THR A 210 -18.89 8.39 -16.07
N PRO A 211 -19.54 9.42 -15.53
CA PRO A 211 -19.51 10.74 -16.17
C PRO A 211 -18.12 11.36 -16.07
N ASP A 212 -17.76 12.15 -17.08
CA ASP A 212 -16.48 12.88 -17.13
C ASP A 212 -16.36 13.97 -16.06
N THR A 213 -17.46 14.42 -15.45
CA THR A 213 -17.47 15.54 -14.50
C THR A 213 -18.53 15.36 -13.41
N LEU A 214 -18.08 15.46 -12.15
CA LEU A 214 -18.96 15.53 -10.99
C LEU A 214 -19.37 16.98 -10.71
N LYS A 215 -20.64 17.21 -10.40
CA LYS A 215 -21.16 18.51 -9.99
C LYS A 215 -21.58 18.45 -8.52
N ALA A 216 -21.03 19.35 -7.71
CA ALA A 216 -21.38 19.48 -6.30
C ALA A 216 -22.91 19.58 -6.10
N LEU A 217 -23.43 18.92 -5.07
CA LEU A 217 -24.87 18.82 -4.75
C LEU A 217 -25.74 18.14 -5.82
N GLY A 218 -25.13 17.56 -6.86
CA GLY A 218 -25.81 16.74 -7.85
C GLY A 218 -25.97 15.28 -7.41
N VAL A 219 -26.71 14.51 -8.20
CA VAL A 219 -26.79 13.05 -8.12
C VAL A 219 -26.19 12.49 -9.40
N VAL A 220 -25.35 11.47 -9.26
CA VAL A 220 -24.66 10.81 -10.36
C VAL A 220 -25.03 9.33 -10.37
N GLU A 221 -25.39 8.83 -11.54
CA GLU A 221 -25.55 7.40 -11.79
C GLU A 221 -24.19 6.80 -12.15
N VAL A 222 -23.81 5.72 -11.46
CA VAL A 222 -22.69 4.86 -11.82
C VAL A 222 -23.24 3.55 -12.38
N ARG A 223 -22.69 3.13 -13.53
CA ARG A 223 -22.98 1.81 -14.12
C ARG A 223 -21.69 1.05 -14.29
N GLY A 224 -21.78 -0.27 -14.28
CA GLY A 224 -20.62 -1.09 -14.58
C GLY A 224 -20.95 -2.55 -14.79
N ALA A 225 -19.92 -3.29 -15.17
CA ALA A 225 -19.98 -4.73 -15.37
C ALA A 225 -18.74 -5.43 -14.83
N VAL A 226 -18.93 -6.62 -14.27
CA VAL A 226 -17.85 -7.55 -13.96
C VAL A 226 -17.38 -8.21 -15.26
N VAL A 227 -16.08 -8.13 -15.54
CA VAL A 227 -15.50 -8.58 -16.80
C VAL A 227 -14.37 -9.59 -16.59
N GLY A 228 -14.25 -10.51 -17.55
CA GLY A 228 -13.12 -11.45 -17.63
C GLY A 228 -11.87 -10.78 -18.22
N GLU A 229 -10.80 -11.55 -18.37
CA GLU A 229 -9.54 -11.06 -18.97
C GLU A 229 -9.70 -10.61 -20.43
N ASP A 230 -10.63 -11.22 -21.15
CA ASP A 230 -10.96 -10.90 -22.54
C ASP A 230 -11.94 -9.70 -22.66
N GLY A 231 -12.31 -9.08 -21.55
CA GLY A 231 -13.30 -8.00 -21.48
C GLY A 231 -14.75 -8.48 -21.57
N SER A 232 -15.00 -9.80 -21.63
CA SER A 232 -16.36 -10.33 -21.69
C SER A 232 -17.08 -10.17 -20.35
N VAL A 233 -18.35 -9.76 -20.40
CA VAL A 233 -19.19 -9.62 -19.20
C VAL A 233 -19.46 -11.00 -18.59
N GLN A 234 -19.15 -11.13 -17.31
CA GLN A 234 -19.32 -12.36 -16.54
C GLN A 234 -20.78 -12.53 -16.09
N ARG A 235 -21.65 -12.99 -17.00
CA ARG A 235 -23.09 -13.18 -16.73
C ARG A 235 -23.39 -14.16 -15.60
N GLY A 236 -22.46 -15.06 -15.26
CA GLY A 236 -22.58 -15.96 -14.11
C GLY A 236 -22.39 -15.26 -12.75
N PHE A 237 -21.89 -14.02 -12.73
CA PHE A 237 -21.61 -13.30 -11.50
C PHE A 237 -22.88 -12.60 -10.99
N SER A 238 -23.37 -13.01 -9.82
CA SER A 238 -24.44 -12.30 -9.09
C SER A 238 -24.06 -12.19 -7.62
N GLY A 239 -24.17 -10.98 -7.07
CA GLY A 239 -23.60 -10.67 -5.77
C GLY A 239 -23.74 -9.18 -5.44
N GLN A 240 -22.71 -8.62 -4.82
CA GLN A 240 -22.70 -7.21 -4.42
C GLN A 240 -21.46 -6.51 -4.98
N VAL A 241 -21.56 -5.20 -5.15
CA VAL A 241 -20.45 -4.33 -5.49
C VAL A 241 -20.41 -3.14 -4.56
N ARG A 242 -19.24 -2.86 -4.00
CA ARG A 242 -18.97 -1.65 -3.25
C ARG A 242 -18.32 -0.65 -4.20
N VAL A 243 -18.97 0.48 -4.39
CA VAL A 243 -18.43 1.61 -5.16
C VAL A 243 -17.92 2.67 -4.18
N GLN A 244 -16.72 3.15 -4.46
CA GLN A 244 -16.07 4.25 -3.74
C GLN A 244 -15.73 5.37 -4.71
N VAL A 245 -16.11 6.58 -4.35
CA VAL A 245 -15.86 7.79 -5.15
C VAL A 245 -14.88 8.65 -4.37
N PHE A 246 -13.79 9.02 -5.02
CA PHE A 246 -12.73 9.82 -4.43
C PHE A 246 -12.65 11.17 -5.14
N ASP A 247 -12.37 12.21 -4.36
CA ASP A 247 -12.17 13.56 -4.87
C ASP A 247 -10.94 13.66 -5.79
N SER A 248 -10.69 14.82 -6.38
CA SER A 248 -9.45 15.03 -7.12
C SER A 248 -8.23 15.04 -6.20
N VAL A 249 -7.17 14.38 -6.67
CA VAL A 249 -5.87 14.38 -5.98
C VAL A 249 -5.35 15.80 -5.76
N VAL A 250 -4.91 16.10 -4.54
CA VAL A 250 -4.26 17.36 -4.18
C VAL A 250 -2.76 17.13 -4.08
N THR A 251 -2.00 17.79 -4.95
CA THR A 251 -0.53 17.77 -4.92
C THR A 251 -0.02 18.81 -3.93
N ARG A 252 0.74 18.36 -2.93
CA ARG A 252 1.45 19.22 -1.98
C ARG A 252 2.86 19.48 -2.51
N ARG A 253 3.26 20.75 -2.50
CA ARG A 253 4.60 21.21 -2.91
C ARG A 253 5.19 22.05 -1.80
N GLU A 254 6.37 21.66 -1.33
CA GLU A 254 7.05 22.33 -0.23
C GLU A 254 8.56 22.43 -0.48
N GLN A 255 9.19 23.43 0.13
CA GLN A 255 10.64 23.49 0.21
C GLN A 255 11.09 23.04 1.60
N ARG A 256 11.98 22.05 1.66
CA ARG A 256 12.57 21.54 2.90
C ARG A 256 14.09 21.73 2.81
N ARG A 257 14.61 22.71 3.55
CA ARG A 257 16.02 23.15 3.56
C ARG A 257 16.68 23.27 2.18
N GLY A 258 15.97 23.82 1.21
CA GLY A 258 16.52 24.03 -0.14
C GLY A 258 16.28 22.86 -1.10
N GLU A 259 15.66 21.76 -0.65
CA GLU A 259 15.20 20.68 -1.53
C GLU A 259 13.67 20.74 -1.73
N ARG A 260 13.20 20.39 -2.94
CA ARG A 260 11.79 20.44 -3.31
C ARG A 260 11.12 19.10 -2.99
N LEU A 261 10.19 19.11 -2.04
CA LEU A 261 9.32 17.99 -1.74
C LEU A 261 8.00 18.15 -2.50
N GLU A 262 7.60 17.10 -3.22
CA GLU A 262 6.34 17.04 -3.96
C GLU A 262 5.73 15.66 -3.78
N TYR A 263 4.47 15.61 -3.37
CA TYR A 263 3.71 14.37 -3.18
C TYR A 263 2.21 14.64 -3.20
N GLU A 264 1.45 13.58 -3.43
CA GLU A 264 0.00 13.56 -3.46
C GLU A 264 -0.56 13.22 -2.09
N ARG A 265 -1.47 14.06 -1.60
CA ARG A 265 -2.16 13.79 -0.33
C ARG A 265 -3.18 12.67 -0.51
N PRO A 266 -3.46 11.89 0.56
CA PRO A 266 -4.58 10.98 0.59
C PRO A 266 -5.88 11.70 0.17
N VAL A 267 -6.62 11.05 -0.72
CA VAL A 267 -7.78 11.65 -1.37
C VAL A 267 -9.02 11.47 -0.48
N ALA A 268 -9.84 12.51 -0.36
CA ALA A 268 -11.09 12.43 0.38
C ALA A 268 -12.06 11.44 -0.29
N ASN A 269 -12.64 10.54 0.50
CA ASN A 269 -13.73 9.67 0.06
C ASN A 269 -15.04 10.46 0.06
N LEU A 270 -15.58 10.74 -1.12
CA LEU A 270 -16.81 11.49 -1.34
C LEU A 270 -18.05 10.63 -1.13
N PHE A 271 -17.97 9.34 -1.46
CA PHE A 271 -19.08 8.41 -1.35
C PHE A 271 -18.60 6.96 -1.25
N ARG A 272 -19.27 6.19 -0.40
CA ARG A 272 -19.14 4.73 -0.33
C ARG A 272 -20.53 4.12 -0.27
N GLY A 273 -20.86 3.31 -1.27
CA GLY A 273 -22.16 2.64 -1.38
C GLY A 273 -22.01 1.19 -1.81
N THR A 274 -23.03 0.38 -1.53
CA THR A 274 -23.11 -1.01 -1.98
C THR A 274 -24.35 -1.20 -2.85
N PHE A 275 -24.17 -1.82 -4.01
CA PHE A 275 -25.22 -2.10 -4.99
C PHE A 275 -25.27 -3.58 -5.32
N SER A 276 -26.40 -4.04 -5.84
CA SER A 276 -26.54 -5.44 -6.29
C SER A 276 -25.91 -5.61 -7.68
N VAL A 277 -25.20 -6.72 -7.87
CA VAL A 277 -24.74 -7.17 -9.19
C VAL A 277 -25.65 -8.30 -9.64
N VAL A 278 -26.26 -8.16 -10.81
CA VAL A 278 -27.15 -9.16 -11.42
C VAL A 278 -26.64 -9.46 -12.82
N GLU A 279 -26.39 -10.74 -13.11
CA GLU A 279 -25.84 -11.21 -14.38
C GLU A 279 -24.60 -10.41 -14.85
N GLY A 280 -23.70 -10.14 -13.90
CA GLY A 280 -22.45 -9.42 -14.13
C GLY A 280 -22.60 -7.92 -14.31
N ARG A 281 -23.78 -7.32 -14.09
CA ARG A 281 -24.02 -5.88 -14.27
C ARG A 281 -24.54 -5.23 -13.00
N PHE A 282 -24.22 -3.97 -12.81
CA PHE A 282 -24.74 -3.16 -11.72
C PHE A 282 -24.97 -1.72 -12.15
N ALA A 283 -25.87 -1.06 -11.42
CA ALA A 283 -26.13 0.35 -11.51
C ALA A 283 -26.48 0.89 -10.13
N GLY A 284 -26.21 2.15 -9.89
CA GLY A 284 -26.50 2.80 -8.63
C GLY A 284 -26.35 4.31 -8.71
N ASP A 285 -27.03 5.02 -7.83
CA ASP A 285 -26.93 6.48 -7.73
C ASP A 285 -26.15 6.88 -6.48
N PHE A 286 -25.40 7.97 -6.58
CA PHE A 286 -24.77 8.60 -5.42
C PHE A 286 -24.88 10.12 -5.45
N PRO A 287 -25.12 10.76 -4.28
CA PRO A 287 -25.06 12.21 -4.17
C PRO A 287 -23.60 12.70 -4.13
N VAL A 288 -23.33 13.82 -4.78
CA VAL A 288 -22.03 14.50 -4.73
C VAL A 288 -22.06 15.54 -3.61
N PRO A 289 -21.15 15.47 -2.61
CA PRO A 289 -21.07 16.47 -1.54
C PRO A 289 -20.86 17.89 -2.06
N LYS A 290 -21.14 18.89 -1.21
CA LYS A 290 -20.81 20.29 -1.52
C LYS A 290 -19.31 20.54 -1.51
N ASP A 291 -18.62 19.94 -0.55
CA ASP A 291 -17.20 20.15 -0.28
C ASP A 291 -16.37 19.18 -1.13
N ILE A 292 -16.22 19.52 -2.41
CA ILE A 292 -15.35 18.82 -3.37
C ILE A 292 -14.29 19.78 -3.88
N THR A 293 -13.19 19.24 -4.38
CA THR A 293 -12.14 20.03 -5.02
C THR A 293 -12.64 20.57 -6.37
N TYR A 294 -13.06 21.83 -6.36
CA TYR A 294 -13.52 22.52 -7.58
C TYR A 294 -12.40 22.64 -8.61
N ARG A 295 -12.74 22.33 -9.87
CA ARG A 295 -11.81 22.31 -11.03
C ARG A 295 -10.68 21.28 -10.91
N GLY A 296 -10.84 20.28 -10.03
CA GLY A 296 -9.98 19.10 -10.04
C GLY A 296 -10.19 18.25 -11.29
N THR A 297 -9.14 17.59 -11.75
CA THR A 297 -9.13 16.79 -13.00
C THR A 297 -8.71 15.34 -12.77
N ARG A 298 -8.51 14.93 -11.51
CA ARG A 298 -7.95 13.62 -11.14
C ARG A 298 -8.77 12.92 -10.06
N GLY A 299 -10.09 13.10 -10.12
CA GLY A 299 -11.02 12.30 -9.33
C GLY A 299 -11.05 10.87 -9.84
N ARG A 300 -11.41 9.92 -8.97
CA ARG A 300 -11.53 8.51 -9.38
C ARG A 300 -12.72 7.83 -8.73
N ILE A 301 -13.26 6.85 -9.44
CA ILE A 301 -14.28 5.92 -8.93
C ILE A 301 -13.67 4.54 -8.98
N GLY A 302 -13.67 3.84 -7.86
CA GLY A 302 -13.24 2.45 -7.76
C GLY A 302 -14.39 1.57 -7.32
N ALA A 303 -14.37 0.31 -7.74
CA ALA A 303 -15.36 -0.69 -7.40
C ALA A 303 -14.69 -1.99 -6.97
N TYR A 304 -15.30 -2.65 -5.99
CA TYR A 304 -14.95 -4.00 -5.56
C TYR A 304 -16.22 -4.83 -5.49
N ALA A 305 -16.32 -5.86 -6.34
CA ALA A 305 -17.45 -6.77 -6.39
C ALA A 305 -17.09 -8.10 -5.75
N TRP A 306 -18.07 -8.72 -5.08
CA TRP A 306 -17.93 -10.06 -4.52
C TRP A 306 -19.23 -10.85 -4.64
N SER A 307 -19.06 -12.16 -4.75
CA SER A 307 -20.08 -13.18 -4.68
C SER A 307 -19.62 -14.27 -3.70
N ASP A 308 -20.39 -15.34 -3.56
CA ASP A 308 -19.99 -16.50 -2.74
C ASP A 308 -18.76 -17.25 -3.28
N ARG A 309 -18.37 -17.01 -4.54
CA ARG A 309 -17.33 -17.78 -5.24
C ARG A 309 -16.16 -16.93 -5.72
N GLU A 310 -16.43 -15.71 -6.14
CA GLU A 310 -15.49 -14.89 -6.89
C GLU A 310 -15.55 -13.43 -6.45
N SER A 311 -14.47 -12.70 -6.70
CA SER A 311 -14.40 -11.25 -6.53
C SER A 311 -13.86 -10.59 -7.79
N ALA A 312 -14.13 -9.30 -7.95
CA ALA A 312 -13.64 -8.45 -9.02
C ALA A 312 -13.29 -7.07 -8.49
N PHE A 313 -12.39 -6.36 -9.16
CA PHE A 313 -12.03 -4.99 -8.84
C PHE A 313 -11.73 -4.18 -10.11
N GLY A 314 -11.87 -2.87 -10.03
CA GLY A 314 -11.61 -1.95 -11.15
C GLY A 314 -12.00 -0.52 -10.81
#